data_AF-A0A8T3YKG8-F1
#
_entry.id   AF-A0A8T3YKG8-F1
#
_cell.length_a   1.000
_cell.length_b   1.000
_cell.length_c   1.000
_cell.angle_alpha   90.00
_cell.angle_beta   90.00
_cell.angle_gamma   90.00
#
_symmetry.space_group_name_H-M   'P 1'
#
loop_
_entity.id
_entity.type
_entity.pdbx_description
1 polymer ?
#
loop_
_entity_poly.entity_id
_entity_poly.type
_entity_poly.pdbx_seq_one_letter_code
_entity_poly.pdbx_strand_id
1 'polypeptide(L)' 'MRLKVNWDHKRCKHAIERMWLRGLSEEDIKKAIQAGQKHKQKETGLTEALYSFYSVVYQEFILKNKDLHKIYPITVKLW' A
#
# COMPACT_ATOMS: atom_id res chain seq x y z
N MET A 1 4.27 5.61 16.48
CA MET A 1 4.38 5.01 15.14
C MET A 1 3.96 5.97 14.04
N ARG A 2 4.88 6.34 13.13
CA ARG A 2 4.60 7.23 11.99
C ARG A 2 4.66 6.44 10.68
N LEU A 3 3.53 6.28 9.99
CA LEU A 3 3.47 5.62 8.68
C LEU A 3 4.07 6.55 7.62
N LYS A 4 5.07 6.08 6.86
CA LYS A 4 5.62 6.82 5.72
C LYS A 4 5.47 6.01 4.45
N VAL A 5 4.51 6.39 3.62
CA VAL A 5 4.33 5.84 2.27
C VAL A 5 5.31 6.55 1.35
N ASN A 6 6.12 5.80 0.60
CA ASN A 6 7.01 6.35 -0.40
C ASN A 6 6.26 6.43 -1.74
N TRP A 7 5.92 7.64 -2.16
CA TRP A 7 5.22 7.92 -3.41
C TRP A 7 6.16 8.21 -4.60
N ASP A 8 7.45 7.88 -4.51
CA ASP A 8 8.37 8.11 -5.62
C ASP A 8 7.80 7.55 -6.93
N HIS A 9 7.48 8.47 -7.84
CA HIS A 9 6.73 8.20 -9.07
C HIS A 9 7.37 7.09 -9.87
N LYS A 10 8.70 6.94 -9.89
CA LYS A 10 9.34 5.87 -10.69
C LYS A 10 9.00 4.46 -10.19
N ARG A 11 8.79 4.26 -8.88
CA ARG A 11 8.48 2.95 -8.29
C ARG A 11 6.99 2.69 -8.14
N CYS A 12 6.20 3.76 -7.99
CA CYS A 12 4.77 3.66 -7.66
C CYS A 12 3.85 4.14 -8.80
N LYS A 13 4.40 4.52 -9.97
CA LYS A 13 3.64 5.03 -11.12
C LYS A 13 2.40 4.19 -11.42
N HIS A 14 2.59 2.87 -11.50
CA HIS A 14 1.52 1.93 -11.80
C HIS A 14 0.40 1.95 -10.75
N ALA A 15 0.76 2.01 -9.46
CA ALA A 15 -0.22 2.10 -8.39
C ALA A 15 -1.00 3.42 -8.47
N ILE A 16 -0.29 4.55 -8.65
CA ILE A 16 -0.87 5.89 -8.75
C ILE A 16 -1.80 6.02 -9.96
N GLU A 17 -1.38 5.53 -11.13
CA GLU A 17 -2.21 5.52 -12.33
C GLU A 17 -3.47 4.67 -12.12
N ARG A 18 -3.36 3.51 -11.48
CA ARG A 18 -4.50 2.63 -11.17
C ARG A 18 -5.43 3.24 -10.11
N MET A 19 -4.92 4.09 -9.22
CA MET A 19 -5.74 4.88 -8.29
C MET A 19 -6.51 5.97 -9.02
N TRP A 20 -5.81 6.80 -9.80
CA TRP A 20 -6.37 7.96 -10.49
C TRP A 20 -7.40 7.58 -11.53
N LEU A 21 -7.15 6.53 -12.31
CA LEU A 21 -8.11 5.97 -13.26
C LEU A 21 -9.45 5.57 -12.61
N ARG A 22 -9.50 5.46 -11.28
CA ARG A 22 -10.63 4.89 -10.55
C ARG A 22 -11.12 5.76 -9.41
N GLY A 23 -10.71 7.03 -9.38
CA GLY A 23 -11.17 8.01 -8.39
C GLY A 23 -10.72 7.72 -6.96
N LEU A 24 -9.73 6.84 -6.76
CA LEU A 24 -9.16 6.58 -5.44
C LEU A 24 -8.10 7.63 -5.11
N SER A 25 -8.19 8.20 -3.92
CA SER A 25 -7.22 9.16 -3.40
C SER A 25 -6.05 8.46 -2.69
N GLU A 26 -4.97 9.20 -2.45
CA GLU A 26 -3.88 8.72 -1.57
C GLU A 26 -4.37 8.38 -0.16
N GLU A 27 -5.40 9.08 0.34
CA GLU A 27 -5.97 8.81 1.65
C GLU A 27 -6.68 7.46 1.71
N ASP A 28 -7.33 7.05 0.62
CA ASP A 28 -7.98 5.73 0.55
C ASP A 28 -6.96 4.60 0.61
N ILE A 29 -5.78 4.78 0.01
CA ILE A 29 -4.67 3.84 0.18
C ILE A 29 -4.17 3.83 1.62
N LYS A 30 -3.99 4.99 2.24
CA LYS A 30 -3.56 5.06 3.65
C LYS A 30 -4.58 4.35 4.55
N LYS A 31 -5.87 4.56 4.33
CA LYS A 31 -6.96 3.87 5.04
C LYS A 31 -6.88 2.35 4.83
N ALA A 32 -6.66 1.89 3.60
CA ALA A 32 -6.50 0.46 3.34
C ALA A 32 -5.27 -0.12 4.05
N ILE A 33 -4.12 0.57 4.01
CA ILE A 33 -2.90 0.12 4.70
C ILE A 33 -3.08 0.13 6.24
N GLN A 34 -3.87 1.06 6.78
CA GLN A 34 -4.06 1.19 8.23
C GLN A 34 -5.14 0.24 8.77
N ALA A 35 -6.30 0.20 8.13
CA ALA A 35 -7.51 -0.45 8.62
C ALA A 35 -7.95 -1.67 7.78
N GLY A 36 -7.32 -1.90 6.62
CA GLY A 36 -7.63 -3.04 5.77
C GLY A 36 -7.18 -4.37 6.39
N GLN A 37 -7.86 -5.44 5.99
CA GLN A 37 -7.50 -6.80 6.37
C GLN A 37 -6.22 -7.20 5.63
N LYS A 38 -5.15 -7.44 6.38
CA LYS A 38 -3.81 -7.68 5.83
C LYS A 38 -3.56 -9.16 5.62
N HIS A 39 -3.17 -9.53 4.41
CA HIS A 39 -2.68 -10.84 4.07
C HIS A 39 -1.25 -10.75 3.54
N LYS A 40 -0.33 -11.51 4.14
CA LYS A 40 1.06 -11.58 3.69
C LYS A 40 1.22 -12.76 2.75
N GLN A 41 1.61 -12.48 1.51
CA GLN A 41 1.90 -13.50 0.50
C GLN A 41 3.19 -14.23 0.88
N LYS A 42 3.12 -15.54 1.11
CA LYS A 42 4.28 -16.33 1.54
C LYS A 42 5.39 -16.38 0.49
N GLU A 43 5.02 -16.43 -0.79
CA GLU A 43 5.95 -16.60 -1.90
C GLU A 43 6.75 -15.33 -2.21
N THR A 44 6.09 -14.16 -2.18
CA THR A 44 6.69 -12.88 -2.58
C THR A 44 7.11 -12.02 -1.39
N GLY A 45 6.62 -12.32 -0.20
CA GLY A 45 6.80 -11.50 1.00
C GLY A 45 5.98 -10.19 0.98
N LEU A 46 5.17 -9.95 -0.05
CA LEU A 46 4.34 -8.76 -0.19
C LEU A 46 3.14 -8.80 0.76
N THR A 47 2.63 -7.63 1.12
CA THR A 47 1.41 -7.49 1.90
C THR A 47 0.31 -6.96 1.01
N GLU A 48 -0.84 -7.63 1.06
CA GLU A 48 -2.08 -7.19 0.43
C GLU A 48 -3.04 -6.77 1.54
N ALA A 49 -3.47 -5.51 1.52
CA ALA A 49 -4.48 -5.01 2.44
C ALA A 49 -5.79 -4.80 1.69
N LEU A 50 -6.78 -5.63 2.02
CA LEU A 50 -8.14 -5.53 1.50
C LEU A 50 -8.92 -4.49 2.29
N TYR A 51 -9.58 -3.57 1.60
CA TYR A 51 -10.44 -2.55 2.20
C TYR A 51 -11.66 -2.29 1.32
N SER A 52 -12.84 -2.60 1.85
CA SER A 52 -14.11 -2.48 1.11
C SER A 52 -14.07 -3.23 -0.24
N PHE A 53 -14.14 -2.52 -1.36
CA PHE A 53 -14.20 -3.06 -2.72
C PHE A 53 -12.84 -3.08 -3.45
N TYR A 54 -11.73 -2.80 -2.76
CA TYR A 54 -10.40 -2.77 -3.35
C TYR A 54 -9.34 -3.37 -2.41
N SER A 55 -8.20 -3.79 -2.96
CA SER A 55 -7.04 -4.16 -2.17
C SER A 55 -5.79 -3.42 -2.65
N VAL A 56 -4.90 -3.09 -1.70
CA VAL A 56 -3.61 -2.48 -1.99
C VAL A 56 -2.51 -3.49 -1.74
N VAL A 57 -1.73 -3.80 -2.75
CA VAL A 57 -0.53 -4.63 -2.64
C VAL A 57 0.69 -3.72 -2.46
N TYR A 58 1.45 -3.95 -1.41
CA TYR A 58 2.62 -3.14 -1.08
C TYR A 58 3.73 -3.97 -0.43
N GLN A 59 4.94 -3.42 -0.46
CA GLN A 59 6.08 -3.91 0.30
C GLN A 59 6.26 -3.06 1.56
N GLU A 60 6.44 -3.71 2.71
CA GLU A 60 6.67 -3.05 3.99
C GLU A 60 8.08 -3.30 4.51
N PHE A 61 8.75 -2.22 4.91
CA PHE A 61 10.03 -2.29 5.62
C PHE A 61 9.90 -1.63 6.99
N ILE A 62 10.17 -2.42 8.03
CA ILE A 62 10.10 -1.97 9.42
C ILE A 62 11.50 -1.55 9.87
N LEU A 63 11.71 -0.25 10.04
CA LEU A 63 12.96 0.29 10.59
C LEU A 63 12.81 0.43 12.11
N LYS A 64 13.13 -0.64 12.84
CA LYS A 64 12.97 -0.73 14.30
C LYS A 64 13.66 0.41 15.05
N ASN A 65 14.82 0.87 14.57
CA ASN A 65 15.60 1.94 15.21
C ASN A 65 14.93 3.32 15.15
N LYS A 66 13.88 3.51 14.35
CA LYS A 66 13.23 4.82 14.14
C LYS A 66 11.70 4.80 14.28
N ASP A 67 11.12 3.70 14.78
CA ASP A 67 9.66 3.48 14.86
C ASP A 67 8.91 3.87 13.56
N LEU A 68 9.53 3.52 12.43
CA LEU A 68 9.15 3.97 11.09
C LEU A 68 8.84 2.77 10.20
N HIS A 69 7.62 2.76 9.65
CA HIS A 69 7.19 1.81 8.64
C HIS A 69 7.27 2.49 7.28
N LYS A 70 8.18 2.00 6.44
CA LYS A 70 8.27 2.43 5.04
C LYS A 70 7.42 1.53 4.18
N ILE A 71 6.40 2.10 3.55
CA ILE A 71 5.49 1.39 2.66
C ILE A 71 5.78 1.79 1.21
N TYR A 72 5.93 0.80 0.34
CA TYR A 72 6.10 0.97 -1.09
C TYR A 72 4.88 0.34 -1.79
N PRO A 73 3.90 1.14 -2.22
CA PRO A 73 2.74 0.64 -2.93
C PRO A 73 3.15 0.11 -4.30
N ILE A 74 2.71 -1.10 -4.64
CA ILE A 74 3.04 -1.78 -5.89
C ILE A 74 1.86 -1.71 -6.84
N THR A 75 0.65 -2.06 -6.37
CA THR A 75 -0.55 -1.98 -7.19
C THR A 75 -1.82 -1.93 -6.34
N VAL A 76 -2.92 -1.52 -6.97
CA VAL A 76 -4.27 -1.60 -6.43
C VAL A 76 -5.06 -2.61 -7.27
N LYS A 77 -5.70 -3.58 -6.62
CA LYS A 77 -6.64 -4.53 -7.24
C LYS A 77 -8.06 -4.14 -6.87
N LEU A 78 -9.00 -4.46 -7.77
CA LEU A 78 -10.43 -4.35 -7.53
C LEU A 78 -11.05 -5.75 -7.56
N TRP A 79 -12.16 -5.89 -6.84
CA TRP A 79 -13.09 -7.00 -6.99
C TRP A 79 -14.24 -6.57 -7.90
#